data_AF-A0A9E5ZK90-F1
#
_entry.id   AF-A0A9E5ZK90-F1
#
_cell.length_a   1.000
_cell.length_b   1.000
_cell.length_c   1.000
_cell.angle_alpha   90.00
_cell.angle_beta   90.00
_cell.angle_gamma   90.00
#
_symmetry.space_group_name_H-M   'P 1'
#
loop_
_entity.id
_entity.type
_entity.pdbx_description
1 polymer ?
#
loop_
_entity_poly.entity_id
_entity_poly.type
_entity_poly.pdbx_seq_one_letter_code
_entity_poly.pdbx_strand_id
1 'polypeptide(L)'
;MSSHIHMIISSYDNELQDMIRDFKKYTCKEFVKAIKAYPESRREWLLAKFSYAAKRIKKGTNYKVWKDGFHPVILDNHKKAVYSSEQLHFIFF
;
A
#
# COMPACT_ATOMS: atom_id res chain seq x y z
N MET A 1 -3.92 5.82 -13.16
CA MET A 1 -2.84 5.80 -12.15
C MET A 1 -3.03 6.94 -11.15
N SER A 2 -3.73 6.70 -10.04
CA SER A 2 -3.90 7.69 -8.95
C SER A 2 -4.18 7.03 -7.61
N SER A 3 -4.60 5.76 -7.66
CA SER A 3 -4.92 4.93 -6.52
C SER A 3 -4.05 3.68 -6.43
N HIS A 4 -2.85 3.62 -7.03
CA HIS A 4 -1.95 2.50 -6.78
C HIS A 4 -0.48 2.81 -6.96
N ILE A 5 0.34 1.97 -6.34
CA ILE A 5 1.80 2.05 -6.36
C ILE A 5 2.34 0.79 -7.04
N HIS A 6 3.33 0.97 -7.92
CA HIS A 6 4.15 -0.12 -8.47
C HIS A 6 5.51 -0.08 -7.78
N MET A 7 6.05 -1.24 -7.42
CA MET A 7 7.34 -1.34 -6.75
C MET A 7 8.13 -2.50 -7.34
N ILE A 8 9.40 -2.26 -7.68
CA ILE A 8 10.38 -3.31 -7.97
C ILE A 8 11.20 -3.49 -6.71
N ILE A 9 11.19 -4.69 -6.14
CA ILE A 9 11.82 -5.00 -4.86
C ILE A 9 12.66 -6.26 -5.05
N SER A 10 13.91 -6.22 -4.57
CA SER A 10 14.77 -7.37 -4.41
C SER A 10 15.07 -7.60 -2.93
N SER A 11 15.29 -8.84 -2.55
CA SER A 11 15.62 -9.26 -1.19
C SER A 11 16.51 -10.49 -1.27
N TYR A 12 17.50 -10.58 -0.38
CA TYR A 12 18.39 -11.75 -0.28
C TYR A 12 17.84 -12.75 0.75
N ASP A 13 17.51 -12.28 1.95
CA ASP A 13 17.17 -13.15 3.09
C ASP A 13 15.72 -13.02 3.58
N ASN A 14 15.01 -11.96 3.21
CA ASN A 14 13.64 -11.72 3.69
C ASN A 14 12.60 -12.19 2.69
N GLU A 15 11.55 -12.84 3.20
CA GLU A 15 10.38 -13.17 2.39
C GLU A 15 9.64 -11.90 1.95
N LEU A 16 9.25 -11.85 0.67
CA LEU A 16 8.52 -10.72 0.11
C LEU A 16 7.23 -10.41 0.87
N GLN A 17 6.55 -11.44 1.39
CA GLN A 17 5.30 -11.27 2.13
C GLN A 17 5.50 -10.43 3.40
N ASP A 18 6.59 -10.68 4.13
CA ASP A 18 6.93 -9.95 5.35
C ASP A 18 7.33 -8.51 5.04
N MET A 19 8.13 -8.30 4.01
CA MET A 19 8.49 -6.96 3.55
C MET A 19 7.25 -6.15 3.15
N ILE A 20 6.32 -6.73 2.39
CA ILE A 20 5.09 -6.04 1.97
C ILE A 20 4.17 -5.80 3.16
N ARG A 21 4.05 -6.74 4.09
CA ARG A 21 3.28 -6.58 5.33
C ARG A 21 3.79 -5.39 6.14
N ASP A 22 5.10 -5.33 6.36
CA ASP A 22 5.71 -4.32 7.22
C ASP A 22 5.75 -2.95 6.53
N PHE A 23 5.99 -2.92 5.22
CA PHE A 23 5.81 -1.73 4.39
C PHE A 23 4.40 -1.15 4.55
N LYS A 24 3.36 -1.97 4.35
CA LYS A 24 1.97 -1.52 4.47
C LYS A 24 1.67 -1.01 5.88
N LYS A 25 2.13 -1.71 6.91
CA LYS A 25 1.92 -1.34 8.31
C LYS A 25 2.59 -0.01 8.66
N TYR A 26 3.85 0.17 8.26
CA TYR A 26 4.62 1.38 8.52
C TYR A 26 4.01 2.58 7.78
N THR A 27 3.87 2.47 6.47
CA THR A 27 3.37 3.55 5.62
C THR A 27 1.93 3.94 5.95
N CYS A 28 1.08 3.01 6.39
CA CYS A 28 -0.27 3.35 6.85
C CYS A 28 -0.25 4.37 7.99
N LYS A 29 0.69 4.24 8.94
CA LYS A 29 0.82 5.19 10.06
C LYS A 29 1.36 6.53 9.57
N GLU A 30 2.40 6.50 8.75
CA GLU A 30 3.02 7.72 8.23
C GLU A 30 2.08 8.51 7.32
N PHE A 31 1.28 7.85 6.47
CA PHE A 31 0.28 8.54 5.66
C PHE A 31 -0.78 9.24 6.50
N VAL A 32 -1.34 8.56 7.51
CA VAL A 32 -2.33 9.17 8.41
C VAL A 32 -1.72 10.35 9.16
N LYS A 33 -0.46 10.22 9.61
CA LYS A 33 0.27 11.30 10.26
C LYS A 33 0.47 12.49 9.32
N ALA A 34 0.92 12.25 8.09
CA ALA A 34 1.15 13.28 7.08
C ALA A 34 -0.15 14.02 6.70
N ILE A 35 -1.24 13.29 6.47
CA ILE A 35 -2.56 13.86 6.15
C ILE A 35 -3.04 14.81 7.27
N LYS A 36 -2.75 14.47 8.54
CA LYS A 36 -3.10 15.31 9.70
C LYS A 36 -2.15 16.49 9.87
N ALA A 37 -0.86 16.31 9.60
CA ALA A 37 0.19 17.30 9.83
C ALA A 37 0.24 18.41 8.76
N TYR A 38 0.07 18.06 7.49
CA TYR A 38 0.22 19.00 6.37
C TYR A 38 -1.14 19.37 5.74
N PRO A 39 -1.29 20.58 5.17
CA PRO A 39 -2.51 20.96 4.45
C PRO A 39 -2.80 19.98 3.31
N GLU A 40 -3.91 19.24 3.43
CA GLU A 40 -4.43 18.34 2.39
C GLU A 40 -5.90 18.67 2.20
N SER A 41 -6.28 19.08 0.99
CA SER A 41 -7.63 19.55 0.68
C SER A 41 -8.71 18.50 0.95
N ARG A 42 -8.36 17.20 0.86
CA ARG A 42 -9.28 16.08 1.06
C ARG A 42 -9.13 15.39 2.42
N ARG A 43 -8.47 16.03 3.40
CA ARG A 43 -8.12 15.44 4.71
C ARG A 43 -9.30 14.71 5.36
N GLU A 44 -10.42 15.39 5.54
CA GLU A 44 -11.60 14.84 6.23
C GLU A 44 -12.16 13.64 5.49
N TRP A 45 -12.30 13.75 4.17
CA TRP A 45 -12.77 12.68 3.31
C TRP A 45 -11.86 11.44 3.36
N LEU A 46 -10.53 11.64 3.26
CA LEU A 46 -9.55 10.55 3.33
C LEU A 46 -9.57 9.84 4.69
N LEU A 47 -9.53 10.60 5.78
CA LEU A 47 -9.55 10.03 7.14
C LEU A 47 -10.85 9.29 7.43
N ALA A 48 -12.00 9.82 7.00
CA ALA A 48 -13.29 9.16 7.13
C ALA A 48 -13.32 7.85 6.33
N LYS A 49 -12.81 7.86 5.09
CA LYS A 49 -12.73 6.67 4.24
C LYS A 49 -11.85 5.58 4.86
N PHE A 50 -10.65 5.94 5.34
CA PHE A 50 -9.74 5.00 5.97
C PHE A 50 -10.26 4.48 7.30
N SER A 51 -10.96 5.32 8.09
CA SER A 51 -11.59 4.88 9.33
C SER A 51 -12.71 3.89 9.07
N TYR A 52 -13.57 4.17 8.07
CA TYR A 52 -14.63 3.26 7.66
C TYR A 52 -14.07 1.91 7.22
N ALA A 53 -13.00 1.90 6.41
CA ALA A 53 -12.34 0.67 5.99
C ALA A 53 -11.76 -0.13 7.18
N ALA A 54 -11.21 0.57 8.20
CA ALA A 54 -10.66 -0.07 9.38
C ALA A 54 -11.73 -0.72 10.27
N LYS A 55 -12.88 -0.03 10.47
CA LYS A 55 -14.01 -0.53 11.27
C LYS A 55 -14.56 -1.86 10.77
N ARG A 56 -14.46 -2.13 9.47
CA ARG A 56 -14.90 -3.41 8.87
C ARG A 56 -14.00 -4.60 9.23
N ILE A 57 -12.87 -4.34 9.88
CA ILE A 57 -11.86 -5.34 10.19
C ILE A 57 -11.75 -5.43 11.70
N LYS A 58 -11.98 -6.63 12.24
CA LYS A 58 -11.93 -6.91 13.68
C LYS A 58 -10.49 -6.92 14.26
N LYS A 59 -9.61 -6.05 13.76
CA LYS A 59 -8.17 -5.99 14.14
C LYS A 59 -7.80 -4.78 15.01
N GLY A 60 -8.78 -3.98 15.46
CA GLY A 60 -8.55 -2.90 16.42
C GLY A 60 -7.73 -1.71 15.91
N THR A 61 -7.60 -1.54 14.59
CA THR A 61 -6.88 -0.40 13.99
C THR A 61 -7.83 0.77 13.72
N ASN A 62 -7.38 2.01 13.94
CA ASN A 62 -8.21 3.20 13.71
C ASN A 62 -8.37 3.58 12.23
N TYR A 63 -7.39 3.22 11.38
CA TYR A 63 -7.35 3.54 9.96
C TYR A 63 -6.77 2.39 9.15
N LYS A 64 -7.32 2.17 7.95
CA LYS A 64 -6.79 1.25 6.94
C LYS A 64 -6.60 2.01 5.64
N VAL A 65 -5.35 2.09 5.19
CA VAL A 65 -4.97 2.74 3.92
C VAL A 65 -4.87 1.72 2.77
N TRP A 66 -4.30 0.55 3.04
CA TRP A 66 -4.01 -0.46 2.02
C TRP A 66 -5.08 -1.54 1.97
N LYS A 67 -5.39 -2.06 0.79
CA LYS A 67 -6.13 -3.32 0.64
C LYS A 67 -5.31 -4.53 1.11
N ASP A 68 -6.04 -5.59 1.44
CA ASP A 68 -5.45 -6.89 1.77
C ASP A 68 -4.89 -7.54 0.50
N GLY A 69 -3.83 -8.34 0.66
CA GLY A 69 -3.17 -9.02 -0.44
C GLY A 69 -2.30 -8.11 -1.32
N PHE A 70 -1.52 -8.72 -2.19
CA PHE A 70 -0.70 -8.07 -3.22
C PHE A 70 -0.49 -9.08 -4.35
N HIS A 71 -0.10 -8.61 -5.54
CA HIS A 71 0.05 -9.47 -6.71
C HIS A 71 1.49 -9.41 -7.24
N PRO A 72 2.44 -10.16 -6.65
CA PRO A 72 3.83 -10.07 -7.07
C PRO A 72 4.04 -10.71 -8.45
N VAL A 73 4.88 -10.07 -9.27
CA VAL A 73 5.37 -10.65 -10.53
C VAL A 73 6.87 -10.82 -10.41
N ILE A 74 7.35 -12.04 -10.64
CA ILE A 74 8.78 -12.36 -10.60
C ILE A 74 9.44 -11.83 -11.88
N LEU A 75 10.49 -11.03 -11.70
CA LEU A 75 11.32 -10.48 -12.78
C LEU A 75 12.64 -11.26 -12.87
N ASP A 76 12.57 -12.48 -13.40
CA ASP A 76 13.69 -13.42 -13.53
C ASP A 76 14.37 -13.38 -14.92
N ASN A 77 13.81 -12.64 -15.87
CA ASN A 77 14.35 -12.51 -17.22
C ASN A 77 14.07 -11.11 -17.78
N HIS A 78 14.99 -10.61 -18.59
CA HIS A 78 14.94 -9.31 -19.25
C HIS A 78 13.63 -9.05 -20.00
N LYS A 79 13.02 -10.09 -20.60
CA LYS A 79 11.70 -9.97 -21.23
C LYS A 79 10.61 -9.55 -20.23
N LYS A 80 10.58 -10.13 -19.03
CA LYS A 80 9.57 -9.83 -18.01
C LYS A 80 9.74 -8.43 -17.40
N ALA A 81 10.98 -7.96 -17.25
CA ALA A 81 11.27 -6.62 -16.76
C ALA A 81 10.69 -5.51 -17.64
N VAL A 82 10.65 -5.73 -18.97
CA VAL A 82 10.08 -4.78 -19.94
C VAL A 82 8.54 -4.79 -19.92
N TYR A 83 7.89 -5.93 -19.65
CA TYR A 83 6.42 -6.03 -19.55
C TYR A 83 5.85 -5.57 -18.19
N SER A 84 6.66 -5.62 -17.12
CA SER A 84 6.19 -5.32 -15.76
C SER A 84 5.97 -3.85 -15.45
N SER A 85 6.33 -2.93 -16.35
CA SER A 85 6.05 -1.50 -16.21
C SER A 85 4.54 -1.18 -16.17
N GLU A 86 3.67 -2.17 -16.44
CA GLU A 86 2.23 -1.96 -16.54
C GLU A 86 1.39 -2.57 -15.40
N GLN A 87 1.89 -3.47 -14.54
CA GLN A 87 1.00 -4.26 -13.67
C GLN A 87 1.52 -4.61 -12.27
N LEU A 88 1.24 -3.74 -11.29
CA LEU A 88 1.18 -4.03 -9.85
C LEU A 88 0.03 -3.24 -9.19
N HIS A 89 -0.96 -3.97 -8.70
CA HIS A 89 -2.14 -3.42 -8.03
C HIS A 89 -1.91 -3.20 -6.53
N PHE A 90 -1.91 -1.93 -6.10
CA PHE A 90 -2.02 -1.52 -4.70
C PHE A 90 -3.15 -0.51 -4.56
N ILE A 91 -4.39 -0.94 -4.35
CA ILE A 91 -5.50 0.03 -4.37
C ILE A 91 -5.49 0.94 -3.12
N PHE A 92 -5.35 2.24 -3.34
CA PHE A 92 -5.79 3.37 -2.53
C PHE A 92 -7.26 3.65 -2.89
N PHE A 93 -8.19 2.94 -2.26
CA PHE A 93 -9.61 3.28 -2.07
C PHE A 93 -10.26 2.28 -1.12
#